data_AF-A0A402ATH3-F1
#
_entry.id   AF-A0A402ATH3-F1
#
_cell.length_a   1.000
_cell.length_b   1.000
_cell.length_c   1.000
_cell.angle_alpha   90.00
_cell.angle_beta   90.00
_cell.angle_gamma   90.00
#
_symmetry.space_group_name_H-M   'P 1'
#
loop_
_entity.id
_entity.type
_entity.pdbx_description
1 polymer ?
#
loop_
_entity_poly.entity_id
_entity_poly.type
_entity_poly.pdbx_seq_one_letter_code
_entity_poly.pdbx_strand_id
1 'polypeptide(L)'
;MGPITTTLWIGTAIMVLGLLAFLALMVKAPAANRSFFSATSLVALIAATSYFAMATGHGSVLIGGRVFFFARYIDWVFTTPLLLLDLALLAVPSITARAGTVATLIGADVYMIITGLIAGSINDPTKYIWFASSTIAFVVVLYILLVQLFGDARNRGGSVGRLFGNLSLLTLILWVCYPIVWLLGVEGFRVLPLTAEVVIFALLDVVAKIGFGFILLTSSVISGREAMTVRPATSSM
;
A
#
# COMPACT_ATOMS: atom_id res chain seq x y z
N MET A 1 13.53 24.99 7.39
CA MET A 1 12.69 24.27 6.39
C MET A 1 11.23 24.50 6.75
N GLY A 2 10.33 24.68 5.78
CA GLY A 2 8.90 24.80 6.06
C GLY A 2 8.30 23.48 6.55
N PRO A 3 7.12 23.50 7.22
CA PRO A 3 6.53 22.30 7.84
C PRO A 3 6.22 21.18 6.83
N ILE A 4 5.87 21.53 5.58
CA ILE A 4 5.68 20.59 4.48
C ILE A 4 6.99 19.85 4.16
N THR A 5 8.07 20.60 3.90
CA THR A 5 9.38 20.03 3.58
C THR A 5 9.90 19.14 4.70
N THR A 6 9.73 19.57 5.97
CA THR A 6 10.09 18.76 7.14
C THR A 6 9.32 17.43 7.18
N THR A 7 8.01 17.47 6.95
CA THR A 7 7.17 16.26 6.90
C THR A 7 7.63 15.30 5.82
N LEU A 8 7.95 15.81 4.62
CA LEU A 8 8.41 14.99 3.51
C LEU A 8 9.77 14.33 3.80
N TRP A 9 10.72 15.06 4.40
CA TRP A 9 12.01 14.47 4.83
C TRP A 9 11.85 13.42 5.92
N ILE A 10 10.96 13.63 6.88
CA ILE A 10 10.63 12.61 7.90
C ILE A 10 10.05 11.37 7.21
N GLY A 11 9.12 11.55 6.27
CA GLY A 11 8.60 10.47 5.43
C GLY A 11 9.69 9.70 4.71
N THR A 12 10.62 10.39 4.03
CA THR A 12 11.79 9.77 3.39
C THR A 12 12.59 8.93 4.38
N ALA A 13 12.95 9.49 5.54
CA ALA A 13 13.74 8.80 6.54
C ALA A 13 13.06 7.52 7.05
N ILE A 14 11.76 7.60 7.37
CA ILE A 14 10.99 6.44 7.84
C ILE A 14 10.93 5.35 6.76
N MET A 15 10.68 5.70 5.50
CA MET A 15 10.62 4.73 4.41
C MET A 15 11.97 4.05 4.16
N VAL A 16 13.08 4.81 4.24
CA VAL A 16 14.44 4.25 4.14
C VAL A 16 14.74 3.30 5.31
N LEU A 17 14.40 3.69 6.54
CA LEU A 17 14.60 2.83 7.71
C LEU A 17 13.76 1.54 7.61
N GLY A 18 12.52 1.64 7.15
CA GLY A 18 11.66 0.50 6.88
C GLY A 18 12.25 -0.42 5.80
N LEU A 19 12.74 0.14 4.68
CA LEU A 19 13.44 -0.62 3.64
C LEU A 19 14.63 -1.39 4.20
N LEU A 20 15.51 -0.73 4.96
CA LEU A 20 16.69 -1.37 5.55
C LEU A 20 16.29 -2.51 6.50
N ALA A 21 15.23 -2.31 7.30
CA ALA A 21 14.69 -3.34 8.16
C ALA A 21 14.17 -4.55 7.38
N PHE A 22 13.40 -4.33 6.31
CA PHE A 22 12.85 -5.41 5.48
C PHE A 22 13.94 -6.19 4.75
N LEU A 23 14.96 -5.52 4.22
CA LEU A 23 16.13 -6.17 3.64
C LEU A 23 16.90 -6.99 4.67
N ALA A 24 17.08 -6.47 5.90
CA ALA A 24 17.72 -7.23 6.98
C ALA A 24 16.91 -8.48 7.38
N LEU A 25 15.58 -8.38 7.43
CA LEU A 25 14.71 -9.54 7.66
C LEU A 25 14.79 -10.56 6.51
N MET A 26 14.93 -10.10 5.27
CA MET A 26 15.03 -10.94 4.08
C MET A 26 16.26 -11.85 4.09
N VAL A 27 17.37 -11.44 4.69
CA VAL A 27 18.60 -12.25 4.78
C VAL A 27 18.34 -13.62 5.43
N LYS A 28 17.44 -13.66 6.43
CA LYS A 28 17.08 -14.89 7.15
C LYS A 28 15.75 -15.49 6.68
N ALA A 29 15.15 -14.94 5.62
CA ALA A 29 13.84 -15.37 5.15
C ALA A 29 13.89 -16.75 4.47
N PRO A 30 12.91 -17.64 4.75
CA PRO A 30 12.73 -18.88 4.01
C PRO A 30 12.58 -18.60 2.51
N ALA A 31 13.24 -19.41 1.66
CA ALA A 31 13.23 -19.23 0.21
C ALA A 31 11.80 -19.15 -0.38
N ALA A 32 10.89 -19.99 0.14
CA ALA A 32 9.49 -20.03 -0.29
C ALA A 32 8.72 -18.72 -0.05
N ASN A 33 9.15 -17.90 0.93
CA ASN A 33 8.45 -16.68 1.33
C ASN A 33 9.18 -15.40 0.87
N ARG A 34 10.30 -15.52 0.14
CA ARG A 34 11.11 -14.37 -0.28
C ARG A 34 10.36 -13.37 -1.16
N SER A 35 9.33 -13.81 -1.89
CA SER A 35 8.49 -12.92 -2.69
C SER A 35 7.85 -11.80 -1.87
N PHE A 36 7.35 -12.11 -0.66
CA PHE A 36 6.77 -11.11 0.25
C PHE A 36 7.81 -10.07 0.67
N PHE A 37 9.01 -10.51 1.05
CA PHE A 37 10.10 -9.61 1.43
C PHE A 37 10.52 -8.71 0.26
N SER A 38 10.62 -9.26 -0.96
CA SER A 38 10.94 -8.49 -2.17
C SER A 38 9.88 -7.44 -2.47
N ALA A 39 8.60 -7.82 -2.50
CA ALA A 39 7.50 -6.91 -2.81
C ALA A 39 7.38 -5.80 -1.76
N THR A 40 7.38 -6.14 -0.48
CA THR A 40 7.31 -5.17 0.62
C THR A 40 8.54 -4.24 0.66
N SER A 41 9.75 -4.74 0.36
CA SER A 41 10.96 -3.89 0.25
C SER A 41 10.86 -2.93 -0.94
N LEU A 42 10.36 -3.41 -2.08
CA LEU A 42 10.17 -2.57 -3.26
C LEU A 42 9.15 -1.46 -2.99
N VAL A 43 8.07 -1.75 -2.24
CA VAL A 43 7.12 -0.73 -1.76
C VAL A 43 7.84 0.36 -0.97
N ALA A 44 8.66 -0.01 0.02
CA ALA A 44 9.40 0.96 0.83
C ALA A 44 10.41 1.77 0.01
N LEU A 45 11.10 1.14 -0.95
CA LEU A 45 12.05 1.82 -1.85
C LEU A 45 11.37 2.86 -2.74
N ILE A 46 10.25 2.50 -3.38
CA ILE A 46 9.50 3.40 -4.25
C ILE A 46 8.94 4.58 -3.45
N ALA A 47 8.36 4.31 -2.28
CA ALA A 47 7.87 5.36 -1.39
C ALA A 47 8.99 6.28 -0.91
N ALA A 48 10.14 5.73 -0.48
CA ALA A 48 11.30 6.54 -0.10
C ALA A 48 11.75 7.48 -1.23
N THR A 49 11.80 6.96 -2.46
CA THR A 49 12.18 7.73 -3.66
C THR A 49 11.17 8.84 -3.94
N SER A 50 9.87 8.56 -3.84
CA SER A 50 8.82 9.56 -4.03
C SER A 50 8.84 10.65 -2.98
N TYR A 51 8.94 10.30 -1.69
CA TYR A 51 9.06 11.28 -0.61
C TYR A 51 10.31 12.16 -0.78
N PHE A 52 11.44 11.57 -1.20
CA PHE A 52 12.66 12.31 -1.50
C PHE A 52 12.48 13.28 -2.68
N ALA A 53 11.84 12.83 -3.77
CA ALA A 53 11.53 13.69 -4.92
C ALA A 53 10.64 14.87 -4.52
N MET A 54 9.59 14.62 -3.71
CA MET A 54 8.73 15.68 -3.18
C MET A 54 9.49 16.63 -2.24
N ALA A 55 10.33 16.11 -1.34
CA ALA A 55 11.10 16.91 -0.38
C ALA A 55 12.13 17.82 -1.04
N THR A 56 12.71 17.38 -2.16
CA THR A 56 13.67 18.15 -2.96
C THR A 56 13.02 19.06 -4.01
N GLY A 57 11.69 19.05 -4.13
CA GLY A 57 10.93 19.89 -5.06
C GLY A 57 10.79 19.32 -6.48
N HIS A 58 11.34 18.15 -6.77
CA HIS A 58 11.28 17.50 -8.09
C HIS A 58 10.05 16.60 -8.28
N GLY A 59 9.24 16.41 -7.23
CA GLY A 59 8.03 15.58 -7.22
C GLY A 59 6.72 16.38 -7.23
N SER A 60 6.77 17.67 -7.54
CA SER A 60 5.60 18.56 -7.51
C SER A 60 5.58 19.60 -8.62
N VAL A 61 4.39 20.08 -8.95
CA VAL A 61 4.12 21.14 -9.93
C VAL A 61 3.05 22.09 -9.39
N LEU A 62 3.01 23.34 -9.87
CA LEU A 62 1.91 24.26 -9.60
C LEU A 62 0.80 24.09 -10.63
N ILE A 63 -0.41 23.79 -10.16
CA ILE A 63 -1.62 23.69 -10.98
C ILE A 63 -2.66 24.63 -10.40
N GLY A 64 -3.07 25.65 -11.16
CA GLY A 64 -4.12 26.58 -10.69
C GLY A 64 -3.80 27.28 -9.36
N GLY A 65 -2.52 27.56 -9.10
CA GLY A 65 -2.07 28.23 -7.87
C GLY A 65 -1.90 27.34 -6.63
N ARG A 66 -2.15 26.02 -6.74
CA ARG A 66 -1.85 25.05 -5.67
C ARG A 66 -0.68 24.15 -6.05
N VAL A 67 0.04 23.67 -5.05
CA VAL A 67 1.04 22.60 -5.22
C VAL A 67 0.31 21.29 -5.45
N PHE A 68 0.72 20.57 -6.48
CA PHE A 68 0.25 19.22 -6.83
C PHE A 68 1.44 18.26 -6.78
N PHE A 69 1.36 17.24 -5.92
CA PHE A 69 2.42 16.26 -5.72
C PHE A 69 2.24 15.05 -6.65
N PHE A 70 2.58 15.21 -7.94
CA PHE A 70 2.44 14.12 -8.92
C PHE A 70 3.26 12.87 -8.56
N ALA A 71 4.40 13.03 -7.86
CA ALA A 71 5.22 11.91 -7.40
C ALA A 71 4.47 10.97 -6.44
N ARG A 72 3.47 11.47 -5.71
CA ARG A 72 2.61 10.66 -4.82
C ARG A 72 1.80 9.64 -5.61
N TYR A 73 1.23 10.06 -6.74
CA TYR A 73 0.47 9.15 -7.62
C TYR A 73 1.38 8.17 -8.35
N ILE A 74 2.60 8.59 -8.71
CA ILE A 74 3.62 7.67 -9.24
C ILE A 74 4.03 6.63 -8.19
N ASP A 75 4.17 7.00 -6.90
CA ASP A 75 4.35 6.00 -5.84
C ASP A 75 3.18 5.02 -5.83
N TRP A 76 1.96 5.54 -5.69
CA TRP A 76 0.78 4.70 -5.51
C TRP A 76 0.55 3.74 -6.68
N VAL A 77 0.77 4.15 -7.94
CA VAL A 77 0.51 3.29 -9.10
C VAL A 77 1.40 2.04 -9.12
N PHE A 78 2.53 2.05 -8.41
CA PHE A 78 3.37 0.86 -8.23
C PHE A 78 3.16 0.20 -6.88
N THR A 79 3.03 0.96 -5.80
CA THR A 79 3.00 0.40 -4.45
C THR A 79 1.66 -0.19 -4.06
N THR A 80 0.55 0.38 -4.52
CA THR A 80 -0.79 -0.18 -4.26
C THR A 80 -0.99 -1.56 -4.92
N PRO A 81 -0.55 -1.81 -6.17
CA PRO A 81 -0.56 -3.15 -6.74
C PRO A 81 0.32 -4.14 -5.99
N LEU A 82 1.49 -3.72 -5.52
CA LEU A 82 2.41 -4.59 -4.78
C LEU A 82 1.83 -5.01 -3.42
N LEU A 83 1.15 -4.10 -2.71
CA LEU A 83 0.45 -4.42 -1.46
C LEU A 83 -0.71 -5.41 -1.71
N LEU A 84 -1.46 -5.21 -2.79
CA LEU A 84 -2.52 -6.14 -3.20
C LEU A 84 -1.97 -7.49 -3.64
N LEU A 85 -0.78 -7.52 -4.27
CA LEU A 85 -0.08 -8.75 -4.62
C LEU A 85 0.33 -9.54 -3.38
N ASP A 86 0.85 -8.87 -2.33
CA ASP A 86 1.15 -9.52 -1.05
C ASP A 86 -0.12 -10.15 -0.44
N LEU A 87 -1.24 -9.44 -0.45
CA LEU A 87 -2.53 -9.97 0.01
C LEU A 87 -3.02 -11.16 -0.83
N ALA A 88 -2.88 -11.07 -2.16
CA ALA A 88 -3.24 -12.14 -3.08
C ALA A 88 -2.37 -13.38 -2.84
N LEU A 89 -1.04 -13.24 -2.76
CA LEU A 89 -0.10 -14.33 -2.48
C LEU A 89 -0.40 -15.03 -1.16
N LEU A 90 -0.89 -14.29 -0.16
CA LEU A 90 -1.28 -14.85 1.13
C LEU A 90 -2.61 -15.61 1.05
N ALA A 91 -3.61 -15.05 0.35
CA ALA A 91 -4.97 -15.59 0.30
C ALA A 91 -5.13 -16.77 -0.66
N VAL A 92 -4.68 -16.61 -1.91
CA VAL A 92 -5.07 -17.53 -2.99
C VAL A 92 -4.28 -18.85 -2.93
N PRO A 93 -4.83 -19.95 -3.46
CA PRO A 93 -4.10 -21.23 -3.54
C PRO A 93 -2.85 -21.14 -4.43
N SER A 94 -2.98 -20.48 -5.58
CA SER A 94 -1.87 -20.11 -6.46
C SER A 94 -2.30 -18.95 -7.36
N ILE A 95 -1.33 -18.10 -7.75
CA ILE A 95 -1.59 -16.98 -8.65
C ILE A 95 -2.15 -17.46 -9.99
N THR A 96 -1.64 -18.56 -10.53
CA THR A 96 -2.12 -19.13 -11.79
C THR A 96 -3.57 -19.58 -11.72
N ALA A 97 -3.99 -20.22 -10.63
CA ALA A 97 -5.38 -20.68 -10.47
C ALA A 97 -6.37 -19.51 -10.32
N ARG A 98 -5.92 -18.37 -9.78
CA ARG A 98 -6.71 -17.15 -9.58
C ARG A 98 -6.28 -16.01 -10.52
N ALA A 99 -5.67 -16.33 -11.66
CA ALA A 99 -5.03 -15.32 -12.51
C ALA A 99 -6.00 -14.23 -12.98
N GLY A 100 -7.25 -14.58 -13.33
CA GLY A 100 -8.28 -13.62 -13.68
C GLY A 100 -8.61 -12.65 -12.53
N THR A 101 -8.89 -13.18 -11.34
CA THR A 101 -9.17 -12.37 -10.13
C THR A 101 -8.00 -11.44 -9.80
N VAL A 102 -6.77 -11.96 -9.81
CA VAL A 102 -5.57 -11.17 -9.51
C VAL A 102 -5.32 -10.11 -10.58
N ALA A 103 -5.45 -10.45 -11.86
CA ALA A 103 -5.29 -9.50 -12.95
C ALA A 103 -6.34 -8.37 -12.89
N THR A 104 -7.60 -8.69 -12.59
CA THR A 104 -8.65 -7.68 -12.40
C THR A 104 -8.37 -6.82 -11.17
N LEU A 105 -7.91 -7.40 -10.06
CA LEU A 105 -7.55 -6.66 -8.85
C LEU A 105 -6.48 -5.60 -9.15
N ILE A 106 -5.37 -6.04 -9.77
CA ILE A 106 -4.24 -5.17 -10.10
C ILE A 106 -4.63 -4.15 -11.17
N GLY A 107 -5.37 -4.56 -12.20
CA GLY A 107 -5.81 -3.67 -13.28
C GLY A 107 -6.78 -2.59 -12.78
N ALA A 108 -7.74 -2.95 -11.93
CA ALA A 108 -8.67 -1.99 -11.32
C ALA A 108 -7.95 -1.01 -10.40
N ASP A 109 -6.95 -1.48 -9.65
CA ASP A 109 -6.13 -0.65 -8.77
C ASP A 109 -5.25 0.36 -9.54
N VAL A 110 -4.55 -0.09 -10.59
CA VAL A 110 -3.80 0.80 -11.48
C VAL A 110 -4.72 1.83 -12.14
N TYR A 111 -5.88 1.41 -12.63
CA TYR A 111 -6.88 2.32 -13.20
C TYR A 111 -7.38 3.34 -12.17
N MET A 112 -7.66 2.90 -10.94
CA MET A 112 -8.06 3.76 -9.81
C MET A 112 -7.02 4.86 -9.58
N ILE A 113 -5.73 4.51 -9.49
CA ILE A 113 -4.67 5.51 -9.25
C ILE A 113 -4.49 6.44 -10.45
N ILE A 114 -4.51 5.94 -11.69
CA ILE A 114 -4.35 6.77 -12.89
C ILE A 114 -5.50 7.78 -13.01
N THR A 115 -6.74 7.34 -12.80
CA THR A 115 -7.90 8.25 -12.84
C THR A 115 -7.88 9.25 -11.68
N GLY A 116 -7.38 8.85 -10.50
CA GLY A 116 -7.11 9.75 -9.39
C GLY A 116 -6.03 10.81 -9.69
N LEU A 117 -4.95 10.42 -10.39
CA LEU A 117 -3.91 11.34 -10.87
C LEU A 117 -4.52 12.37 -11.84
N ILE A 118 -5.33 11.91 -12.79
CA ILE A 118 -6.01 12.79 -13.74
C ILE A 118 -6.91 13.77 -12.97
N ALA A 119 -7.73 13.29 -12.03
CA ALA A 119 -8.56 14.14 -11.17
C ALA A 119 -7.73 15.20 -10.43
N GLY A 120 -6.62 14.78 -9.81
CA GLY A 120 -5.72 15.66 -9.06
C GLY A 120 -4.96 16.68 -9.91
N SER A 121 -4.83 16.46 -11.22
CA SER A 121 -4.18 17.38 -12.16
C SER A 121 -5.11 18.40 -12.81
N ILE A 122 -6.42 18.30 -12.56
CA ILE A 122 -7.45 19.21 -13.08
C ILE A 122 -7.76 20.32 -12.06
N ASN A 123 -8.06 21.54 -12.54
CA ASN A 123 -8.41 22.70 -11.69
C ASN A 123 -9.86 23.19 -11.84
N ASP A 124 -10.63 22.63 -12.76
CA ASP A 124 -12.06 22.90 -12.93
C ASP A 124 -12.95 21.76 -12.37
N PRO A 125 -14.28 21.91 -12.31
CA PRO A 125 -15.18 20.91 -11.73
C PRO A 125 -15.17 19.52 -12.40
N THR A 126 -14.65 19.37 -13.62
CA THR A 126 -14.58 18.05 -14.29
C THR A 126 -13.70 17.04 -13.54
N LYS A 127 -12.82 17.50 -12.64
CA LYS A 127 -12.05 16.63 -11.74
C LYS A 127 -12.92 15.67 -10.93
N TYR A 128 -14.15 16.06 -10.59
CA TYR A 128 -15.05 15.20 -9.81
C TYR A 128 -15.59 14.02 -10.62
N ILE A 129 -15.63 14.12 -11.95
CA ILE A 129 -16.00 13.00 -12.83
C ILE A 129 -14.88 11.93 -12.79
N TRP A 130 -13.63 12.38 -12.89
CA TRP A 130 -12.46 11.49 -12.78
C TRP A 130 -12.32 10.89 -11.38
N PHE A 131 -12.58 11.68 -10.34
CA PHE A 131 -12.63 11.18 -8.97
C PHE A 131 -13.73 10.12 -8.77
N ALA A 132 -14.92 10.33 -9.34
CA ALA A 132 -16.00 9.34 -9.28
C ALA A 132 -15.62 8.05 -10.03
N SER A 133 -14.98 8.16 -11.20
CA SER A 133 -14.44 7.03 -11.96
C SER A 133 -13.39 6.24 -11.15
N SER A 134 -12.45 6.94 -10.50
CA SER A 134 -11.48 6.34 -9.57
C SER A 134 -12.16 5.61 -8.42
N THR A 135 -13.18 6.23 -7.83
CA THR A 135 -13.95 5.65 -6.71
C THR A 135 -14.73 4.40 -7.11
N ILE A 136 -15.26 4.33 -8.34
CA ILE A 136 -15.92 3.11 -8.84
C ILE A 136 -14.90 1.96 -8.94
N ALA A 137 -13.70 2.23 -9.45
CA ALA A 137 -12.64 1.23 -9.51
C ALA A 137 -12.16 0.82 -8.10
N PHE A 138 -12.10 1.75 -7.17
CA PHE A 138 -11.83 1.45 -5.75
C PHE A 138 -12.87 0.48 -5.16
N VAL A 139 -14.16 0.66 -5.46
CA VAL A 139 -15.21 -0.27 -5.02
C VAL A 139 -15.01 -1.67 -5.61
N VAL A 140 -14.54 -1.79 -6.85
CA VAL A 140 -14.18 -3.09 -7.45
C VAL A 140 -13.01 -3.73 -6.71
N VAL A 141 -11.97 -2.97 -6.38
CA VAL A 141 -10.82 -3.43 -5.57
C VAL A 141 -11.29 -3.95 -4.21
N LEU A 142 -12.14 -3.18 -3.52
CA LEU A 142 -12.70 -3.57 -2.22
C LEU A 142 -13.56 -4.83 -2.31
N TYR A 143 -14.38 -4.97 -3.35
CA TYR A 143 -15.18 -6.17 -3.57
C TYR A 143 -14.29 -7.41 -3.74
N ILE A 144 -13.27 -7.33 -4.59
CA ILE A 144 -12.34 -8.45 -4.80
C ILE A 144 -11.60 -8.79 -3.50
N LEU A 145 -11.08 -7.79 -2.79
CA LEU A 145 -10.35 -7.98 -1.55
C LEU A 145 -11.22 -8.61 -0.44
N LEU A 146 -12.39 -8.02 -0.17
CA LEU A 146 -13.22 -8.36 0.99
C LEU A 146 -14.14 -9.55 0.76
N VAL A 147 -14.45 -9.90 -0.49
CA VAL A 147 -15.33 -11.02 -0.82
C VAL A 147 -14.52 -12.18 -1.38
N GLN A 148 -13.78 -11.97 -2.47
CA GLN A 148 -13.11 -13.08 -3.17
C GLN A 148 -11.87 -13.56 -2.42
N LEU A 149 -10.91 -12.67 -2.17
CA LEU A 149 -9.65 -13.02 -1.49
C LEU A 149 -9.91 -13.41 -0.03
N PHE A 150 -10.85 -12.74 0.65
CA PHE A 150 -11.23 -13.13 2.01
C PHE A 150 -11.83 -14.54 2.07
N GLY A 151 -12.65 -14.92 1.09
CA GLY A 151 -13.15 -16.28 0.96
C GLY A 151 -12.02 -17.31 0.81
N ASP A 152 -11.03 -17.02 -0.05
CA ASP A 152 -9.85 -17.87 -0.22
C ASP A 152 -9.01 -17.98 1.05
N ALA A 153 -8.73 -16.87 1.70
CA ALA A 153 -7.96 -16.85 2.94
C ALA A 153 -8.66 -17.62 4.07
N ARG A 154 -10.00 -17.54 4.14
CA ARG A 154 -10.80 -18.33 5.09
C ARG A 154 -10.70 -19.82 4.82
N ASN A 155 -10.68 -20.24 3.54
CA ASN A 155 -10.51 -21.64 3.15
C ASN A 155 -9.12 -22.19 3.53
N ARG A 156 -8.08 -21.34 3.52
CA ARG A 156 -6.75 -21.72 4.05
C ARG A 156 -6.74 -21.90 5.56
N GLY A 157 -7.60 -21.17 6.27
CA GLY A 157 -7.78 -21.28 7.72
C GLY A 157 -6.55 -20.89 8.55
N GLY A 158 -6.60 -21.22 9.85
CA GLY A 158 -5.45 -21.10 10.75
C GLY A 158 -4.85 -19.69 10.89
N SER A 159 -3.53 -19.64 11.01
CA SER A 159 -2.73 -18.42 11.11
C SER A 159 -2.76 -17.56 9.85
N VAL A 160 -2.82 -18.19 8.67
CA VAL A 160 -2.92 -17.51 7.36
C VAL A 160 -4.20 -16.68 7.28
N GLY A 161 -5.36 -17.28 7.57
CA GLY A 161 -6.64 -16.57 7.52
C GLY A 161 -6.70 -15.39 8.50
N ARG A 162 -6.12 -15.53 9.70
CA ARG A 162 -6.03 -14.43 10.67
C ARG A 162 -5.12 -13.30 10.19
N LEU A 163 -3.93 -13.63 9.68
CA LEU A 163 -3.00 -12.63 9.14
C LEU A 163 -3.63 -11.86 7.98
N PHE A 164 -4.26 -12.58 7.05
CA PHE A 164 -4.98 -11.96 5.94
C PHE A 164 -6.10 -11.04 6.42
N GLY A 165 -6.92 -11.48 7.39
CA GLY A 165 -8.00 -10.68 7.95
C GLY A 165 -7.49 -9.38 8.58
N ASN A 166 -6.40 -9.45 9.36
CA ASN A 166 -5.77 -8.28 9.98
C ASN A 166 -5.23 -7.29 8.93
N LEU A 167 -4.48 -7.79 7.94
CA LEU A 167 -3.92 -6.95 6.88
C LEU A 167 -5.02 -6.35 5.99
N SER A 168 -6.05 -7.11 5.65
CA SER A 168 -7.18 -6.62 4.85
C SER A 168 -7.98 -5.55 5.58
N LEU A 169 -8.19 -5.71 6.89
CA LEU A 169 -8.87 -4.70 7.70
C LEU A 169 -8.04 -3.42 7.81
N LEU A 170 -6.73 -3.55 8.03
CA LEU A 170 -5.80 -2.41 8.03
C LEU A 170 -5.85 -1.67 6.69
N THR A 171 -5.74 -2.40 5.58
CA THR A 171 -5.82 -1.85 4.23
C THR A 171 -7.16 -1.14 4.01
N LEU A 172 -8.28 -1.76 4.34
CA LEU A 172 -9.61 -1.16 4.19
C LEU A 172 -9.73 0.17 4.94
N ILE A 173 -9.38 0.19 6.23
CA ILE A 173 -9.51 1.39 7.06
C ILE A 173 -8.66 2.52 6.49
N LEU A 174 -7.40 2.24 6.15
CA LEU A 174 -6.51 3.25 5.61
C LEU A 174 -6.96 3.73 4.23
N TRP A 175 -7.29 2.80 3.32
CA TRP A 175 -7.60 3.13 1.93
C TRP A 175 -8.89 3.93 1.78
N VAL A 176 -9.86 3.77 2.68
CA VAL A 176 -11.05 4.64 2.74
C VAL A 176 -10.69 6.07 3.18
N CYS A 177 -9.65 6.26 4.00
CA CYS A 177 -9.22 7.60 4.39
C CYS A 177 -8.62 8.40 3.23
N TYR A 178 -7.92 7.77 2.27
CA TYR A 178 -7.29 8.48 1.15
C TYR A 178 -8.28 9.30 0.29
N PRO A 179 -9.39 8.77 -0.24
CA PRO A 179 -10.35 9.57 -1.01
C PRO A 179 -11.05 10.62 -0.16
N ILE A 180 -11.24 10.39 1.15
CA ILE A 180 -11.76 11.41 2.07
C ILE A 180 -10.79 12.58 2.20
N VAL A 181 -9.50 12.29 2.42
CA VAL A 181 -8.45 13.32 2.48
C VAL A 181 -8.33 14.04 1.15
N TRP A 182 -8.44 13.34 0.02
CA TRP A 182 -8.44 13.94 -1.31
C TRP A 182 -9.60 14.94 -1.49
N LEU A 183 -10.83 14.55 -1.12
CA LEU A 183 -12.01 15.40 -1.21
C LEU A 183 -11.91 16.62 -0.31
N LEU A 184 -11.40 16.46 0.91
CA LEU A 184 -11.26 17.57 1.86
C LEU A 184 -10.03 18.44 1.57
N GLY A 185 -9.02 17.89 0.90
CA GLY A 185 -7.73 18.51 0.61
C GLY A 185 -7.77 19.59 -0.46
N VAL A 186 -6.58 20.07 -0.84
CA VAL A 186 -6.41 21.16 -1.81
C VAL A 186 -6.83 20.76 -3.23
N GLU A 187 -6.87 19.45 -3.50
CA GLU A 187 -7.28 18.88 -4.79
C GLU A 187 -8.81 18.84 -4.93
N GLY A 188 -9.55 18.59 -3.86
CA GLY A 188 -11.01 18.59 -3.83
C GLY A 188 -11.62 19.95 -3.45
N PHE A 189 -12.30 19.98 -2.30
CA PHE A 189 -13.08 21.09 -1.75
C PHE A 189 -12.27 22.13 -0.99
N ARG A 190 -10.96 21.91 -0.77
CA ARG A 190 -10.04 22.87 -0.11
C ARG A 190 -10.44 23.23 1.32
N VAL A 191 -11.01 22.27 2.05
CA VAL A 191 -11.34 22.39 3.48
C VAL A 191 -10.08 22.28 4.34
N LEU A 192 -9.16 21.40 3.96
CA LEU A 192 -7.89 21.18 4.65
C LEU A 192 -6.77 22.02 4.00
N PRO A 193 -5.92 22.69 4.80
CA PRO A 193 -4.73 23.34 4.28
C PRO A 193 -3.70 22.30 3.81
N LEU A 194 -2.87 22.68 2.84
CA LEU A 194 -1.86 21.80 2.23
C LEU A 194 -0.94 21.13 3.27
N THR A 195 -0.55 21.86 4.33
CA THR A 195 0.29 21.30 5.39
C THR A 195 -0.39 20.14 6.11
N ALA A 196 -1.67 20.27 6.44
CA ALA A 196 -2.43 19.20 7.09
C ALA A 196 -2.60 18.00 6.15
N GLU A 197 -2.92 18.25 4.88
CA GLU A 197 -3.05 17.20 3.86
C GLU A 197 -1.75 16.38 3.73
N VAL A 198 -0.59 17.04 3.61
CA VAL A 198 0.71 16.37 3.50
C VAL A 198 1.02 15.53 4.75
N VAL A 199 0.75 16.05 5.95
CA VAL A 199 0.93 15.31 7.21
C VAL A 199 0.04 14.07 7.26
N ILE A 200 -1.24 14.20 6.90
CA ILE A 200 -2.17 13.08 6.94
C ILE A 200 -1.75 12.00 5.92
N PHE A 201 -1.42 12.36 4.68
CA PHE A 201 -0.94 11.39 3.69
C PHE A 201 0.37 10.72 4.14
N ALA A 202 1.31 11.46 4.75
CA ALA A 202 2.53 10.89 5.31
C ALA A 202 2.25 9.84 6.40
N LEU A 203 1.33 10.14 7.31
CA LEU A 203 0.91 9.19 8.35
C LEU A 203 0.25 7.96 7.74
N LEU A 204 -0.69 8.15 6.81
CA LEU A 204 -1.37 7.04 6.13
C LEU A 204 -0.37 6.15 5.39
N ASP A 205 0.55 6.74 4.62
CA ASP A 205 1.55 5.99 3.86
C ASP A 205 2.50 5.22 4.76
N VAL A 206 2.97 5.81 5.86
CA VAL A 206 3.85 5.11 6.82
C VAL A 206 3.14 3.88 7.39
N VAL A 207 1.88 3.99 7.78
CA VAL A 207 1.14 2.84 8.32
C VAL A 207 0.82 1.83 7.23
N ALA A 208 0.37 2.27 6.05
CA ALA A 208 -0.03 1.42 4.93
C ALA A 208 1.16 0.65 4.30
N LYS A 209 2.37 1.18 4.42
CA LYS A 209 3.57 0.59 3.80
C LYS A 209 4.47 -0.05 4.85
N ILE A 210 4.94 0.73 5.82
CA ILE A 210 5.88 0.26 6.83
C ILE A 210 5.17 -0.55 7.92
N GLY A 211 4.04 -0.04 8.42
CA GLY A 211 3.20 -0.76 9.38
C GLY A 211 2.71 -2.10 8.83
N PHE A 212 2.13 -2.09 7.63
CA PHE A 212 1.72 -3.29 6.89
C PHE A 212 2.88 -4.27 6.74
N GLY A 213 4.04 -3.80 6.26
CA GLY A 213 5.21 -4.64 6.03
C GLY A 213 5.73 -5.31 7.30
N PHE A 214 5.76 -4.60 8.43
CA PHE A 214 6.14 -5.22 9.71
C PHE A 214 5.14 -6.30 10.14
N ILE A 215 3.84 -6.05 10.04
CA ILE A 215 2.82 -7.06 10.39
C ILE A 215 2.96 -8.31 9.52
N LEU A 216 3.15 -8.13 8.21
CA LEU A 216 3.30 -9.24 7.27
C LEU A 216 4.59 -10.02 7.51
N LEU A 217 5.76 -9.36 7.44
CA LEU A 217 7.07 -10.02 7.39
C LEU A 217 7.53 -10.60 8.72
N THR A 218 7.02 -10.11 9.85
CA THR A 218 7.34 -10.65 11.18
C THR A 218 6.36 -11.72 11.65
N SER A 219 5.28 -11.97 10.91
CA SER A 219 4.30 -13.01 11.22
C SER A 219 4.94 -14.41 11.21
N SER A 220 4.44 -15.33 12.04
CA SER A 220 4.92 -16.72 12.09
C SER A 220 4.82 -17.44 10.75
N VAL A 221 3.79 -17.08 9.97
CA VAL A 221 3.47 -17.59 8.64
C VAL A 221 4.59 -17.27 7.65
N ILE A 222 5.01 -15.99 7.62
CA ILE A 222 5.99 -15.50 6.62
C ILE A 222 7.43 -15.69 7.10
N SER A 223 7.68 -15.49 8.39
CA SER A 223 9.02 -15.62 8.96
C SER A 223 9.49 -17.08 9.11
N GLY A 224 8.64 -18.06 8.80
CA GLY A 224 8.95 -19.50 8.87
C GLY A 224 9.03 -20.09 10.28
N ARG A 225 8.59 -19.36 11.31
CA ARG A 225 8.62 -19.82 12.71
C ARG A 225 7.62 -20.95 12.98
N GLU A 226 6.51 -20.98 12.25
CA GLU A 226 5.46 -21.99 12.41
C GLU A 226 5.89 -23.40 11.96
N ALA A 227 6.80 -23.50 10.98
CA ALA A 227 7.37 -24.77 10.55
C ALA A 227 8.35 -25.36 11.58
N MET A 228 8.95 -24.52 12.45
CA MET A 228 9.86 -24.99 13.51
C MET A 228 9.11 -25.58 14.71
N THR A 229 7.88 -25.15 14.98
CA THR A 229 7.06 -25.66 16.10
C THR A 229 6.45 -27.04 15.84
N VAL A 230 6.40 -27.50 14.59
CA VAL A 230 5.74 -28.77 14.20
C VAL A 230 6.73 -29.94 14.06
N ARG A 231 8.04 -29.72 14.03
CA ARG A 231 9.01 -30.84 14.07
C ARG A 231 8.93 -31.52 15.45
N PRO A 232 8.54 -32.80 15.55
CA PRO A 232 8.65 -33.53 16.80
C PRO A 232 10.13 -33.58 17.18
N ALA A 233 10.44 -33.37 18.46
CA ALA A 233 11.71 -33.84 19.00
C ALA A 233 11.81 -35.32 18.63
N THR A 234 12.80 -35.67 17.80
CA THR A 234 13.08 -37.05 17.44
C THR A 234 13.15 -37.87 18.73
N SER A 235 12.26 -38.85 18.86
CA SER A 235 12.35 -39.86 19.91
C SER A 235 13.66 -40.61 19.71
N SER A 236 14.70 -40.21 20.43
CA SER A 236 15.89 -41.00 20.64
C SER A 236 15.56 -42.06 21.68
N MET A 237 15.17 -43.25 21.21
CA MET A 237 15.30 -44.53 21.93
C MET A 237 15.73 -45.58 20.94
#